data_AF-A0A8I1BGB5-F1
#
_entry.id   AF-A0A8I1BGB5-F1
#
_cell.length_a   1.000
_cell.length_b   1.000
_cell.length_c   1.000
_cell.angle_alpha   90.00
_cell.angle_beta   90.00
_cell.angle_gamma   90.00
#
_symmetry.space_group_name_H-M   'P 1'
#
loop_
_entity.id
_entity.type
_entity.pdbx_description
1 polymer ?
#
loop_
_entity_poly.entity_id
_entity_poly.type
_entity_poly.pdbx_seq_one_letter_code
_entity_poly.pdbx_strand_id
1 'polypeptide(L)'
;MELMHVVLFNYLHLDGLLDFMTHYLQMHDIWTNLSRMFRKILRGLKTIAVPGGFIGVAIGGLYYIFGGEQGKHTAKVWWLSTLIGVAIVMGADAIVNWVSHNAKF
;
A
#
# COMPACT_ATOMS: atom_id res chain seq x y z
N MET A 1 1.15 33.00 -42.60
CA MET A 1 2.36 32.47 -41.94
C MET A 1 2.07 31.48 -40.81
N GLU A 2 0.81 31.29 -40.38
CA GLU A 2 0.50 30.35 -39.27
C GLU A 2 0.57 28.87 -39.65
N LEU A 3 0.36 28.53 -40.93
CA LEU A 3 0.39 27.14 -41.40
C LEU A 3 1.81 26.52 -41.38
N MET A 4 2.88 27.33 -41.49
CA MET A 4 4.24 26.81 -41.43
C MET A 4 4.67 26.39 -40.01
N HIS A 5 4.09 26.99 -38.97
CA HIS A 5 4.41 26.64 -37.58
C HIS A 5 3.79 25.31 -37.16
N VAL A 6 2.57 25.02 -37.62
CA VAL A 6 1.90 23.73 -37.39
C VAL A 6 2.63 22.58 -38.11
N VAL A 7 3.11 22.84 -39.33
CA VAL A 7 3.87 21.84 -40.09
C VAL A 7 5.27 21.61 -39.49
N LEU A 8 5.91 22.65 -38.95
CA LEU A 8 7.19 22.52 -38.22
C LEU A 8 7.07 21.68 -36.94
N PHE A 9 5.96 21.82 -36.21
CA PHE A 9 5.65 21.00 -35.02
C PHE A 9 5.39 19.52 -35.36
N ASN A 10 4.89 19.23 -36.56
CA ASN A 10 4.62 17.88 -37.05
C ASN A 10 5.88 17.23 -37.69
N TYR A 11 6.81 18.04 -38.20
CA TYR A 11 8.08 17.58 -38.80
C TYR A 11 9.20 17.34 -37.77
N LEU A 12 9.27 18.15 -36.72
CA LEU A 12 9.97 17.74 -35.51
C LEU A 12 9.06 16.76 -34.80
N HIS A 13 9.54 15.58 -34.39
CA HIS A 13 8.82 14.58 -33.60
C HIS A 13 8.42 15.08 -32.16
N LEU A 14 8.09 16.37 -32.02
CA LEU A 14 7.67 17.05 -30.80
C LEU A 14 6.32 16.54 -30.31
N ASP A 15 5.44 16.05 -31.18
CA ASP A 15 4.18 15.40 -30.76
C ASP A 15 4.47 14.15 -29.94
N GLY A 16 5.43 13.32 -30.35
CA GLY A 16 5.88 12.16 -29.57
C GLY A 16 6.60 12.54 -28.28
N LEU A 17 7.30 13.67 -28.26
CA LEU A 17 7.97 14.20 -27.06
C LEU A 17 6.98 14.82 -26.07
N LEU A 18 5.94 15.51 -26.57
CA LEU A 18 4.84 16.04 -25.78
C LEU A 18 3.98 14.92 -25.22
N ASP A 19 3.66 13.88 -26.00
CA ASP A 19 2.97 12.68 -25.52
C ASP A 19 3.82 11.95 -24.47
N PHE A 20 5.13 11.84 -24.66
CA PHE A 20 6.01 11.27 -23.64
C PHE A 20 6.01 12.09 -22.34
N MET A 21 6.08 13.43 -22.44
CA MET A 21 6.07 14.33 -21.29
C MET A 21 4.71 14.34 -20.57
N THR A 22 3.59 14.34 -21.31
CA THR A 22 2.25 14.25 -20.73
C THR A 22 1.99 12.88 -20.13
N HIS A 23 2.49 11.80 -20.73
CA HIS A 23 2.42 10.46 -20.16
C HIS A 23 3.23 10.36 -18.85
N TYR A 24 4.40 10.99 -18.79
CA TYR A 24 5.22 11.07 -17.57
C TYR A 24 4.53 11.89 -16.47
N LEU A 25 3.90 13.02 -16.81
CA LEU A 25 3.12 13.83 -15.88
C LEU A 25 1.84 13.12 -15.41
N GLN A 26 1.17 12.37 -16.29
CA GLN A 26 0.00 11.57 -15.92
C GLN A 26 0.38 10.40 -15.00
N MET A 27 1.55 9.76 -15.21
CA MET A 27 2.05 8.76 -14.29
C MET A 27 2.26 9.35 -12.89
N HIS A 28 2.75 10.58 -12.78
CA HIS A 28 2.88 11.27 -11.49
C HIS A 28 1.50 11.44 -10.79
N ASP A 29 0.46 11.83 -11.51
CA ASP A 29 -0.89 11.94 -10.93
C ASP A 29 -1.50 10.59 -10.56
N ILE A 30 -1.23 9.54 -11.33
CA ILE A 30 -1.64 8.17 -11.00
C ILE A 30 -0.93 7.68 -9.74
N TRP A 31 0.39 7.87 -9.62
CA TRP A 31 1.17 7.49 -8.45
C TRP A 31 0.77 8.24 -7.19
N THR A 32 0.51 9.54 -7.29
CA THR A 32 0.08 10.35 -6.15
C THR A 32 -1.32 9.96 -5.68
N ASN A 33 -2.27 9.72 -6.60
CA ASN A 33 -3.61 9.26 -6.26
C ASN A 33 -3.61 7.82 -5.70
N LEU A 34 -2.84 6.92 -6.29
CA LEU A 34 -2.67 5.55 -5.82
C LEU A 34 -2.09 5.51 -4.40
N SER A 35 -1.02 6.29 -4.14
CA SER A 35 -0.42 6.36 -2.81
C SER A 35 -1.37 6.95 -1.77
N ARG A 36 -2.25 7.89 -2.17
CA ARG A 36 -3.28 8.46 -1.29
C ARG A 36 -4.37 7.44 -0.97
N MET A 37 -4.80 6.65 -1.95
CA MET A 37 -5.75 5.55 -1.74
C MET A 37 -5.15 4.46 -0.86
N PHE A 38 -3.93 4.00 -1.14
CA PHE A 38 -3.23 3.01 -0.33
C PHE A 38 -3.07 3.46 1.12
N ARG A 39 -2.71 4.73 1.36
CA ARG A 39 -2.65 5.28 2.73
C ARG A 39 -4.00 5.25 3.44
N LYS A 40 -5.09 5.59 2.76
CA LYS A 40 -6.43 5.53 3.37
C LYS A 40 -6.81 4.10 3.75
N ILE A 41 -6.54 3.13 2.87
CA ILE A 41 -6.80 1.71 3.13
C ILE A 41 -5.94 1.22 4.28
N LEU A 42 -4.63 1.51 4.28
CA LEU A 42 -3.71 1.10 5.34
C LEU A 42 -4.05 1.71 6.70
N ARG A 43 -4.47 2.98 6.75
CA ARG A 43 -4.94 3.59 7.99
C ARG A 43 -6.19 2.90 8.52
N GLY A 44 -7.17 2.62 7.64
CA GLY A 44 -8.36 1.86 8.03
C GLY A 44 -8.01 0.47 8.53
N LEU A 45 -7.10 -0.22 7.83
CA LEU A 45 -6.63 -1.54 8.20
C LEU A 45 -5.86 -1.52 9.52
N LYS A 46 -5.02 -0.52 9.78
CA LYS A 46 -4.27 -0.35 11.04
C LYS A 46 -5.21 -0.13 12.22
N THR A 47 -6.28 0.67 12.05
CA THR A 47 -7.31 0.87 13.07
C THR A 47 -8.00 -0.43 13.47
N ILE A 48 -8.14 -1.39 12.54
CA ILE A 48 -8.78 -2.68 12.80
C ILE A 48 -7.76 -3.74 13.23
N ALA A 49 -6.54 -3.69 12.71
CA ALA A 49 -5.50 -4.68 12.95
C ALA A 49 -5.00 -4.67 14.39
N VAL A 50 -4.88 -3.50 15.03
CA VAL A 50 -4.43 -3.42 16.44
C VAL A 50 -5.47 -4.01 17.39
N PRO A 51 -6.77 -3.61 17.36
CA PRO A 51 -7.81 -4.26 18.17
C PRO A 51 -8.04 -5.72 17.78
N GLY A 52 -8.05 -6.02 16.47
CA GLY A 52 -8.22 -7.37 15.95
C GLY A 52 -7.09 -8.31 16.38
N GLY A 53 -5.87 -7.79 16.48
CA GLY A 53 -4.74 -8.53 17.04
C GLY A 53 -4.91 -8.84 18.52
N PHE A 54 -5.44 -7.91 19.32
CA PHE A 54 -5.78 -8.18 20.72
C PHE A 54 -6.79 -9.32 20.86
N ILE A 55 -7.83 -9.32 20.01
CA ILE A 55 -8.85 -10.38 19.98
C ILE A 55 -8.22 -11.72 19.56
N GLY A 56 -7.39 -11.73 18.51
CA GLY A 56 -6.71 -12.94 18.05
C GLY A 56 -5.78 -13.55 19.10
N VAL A 57 -5.08 -12.72 19.88
CA VAL A 57 -4.27 -13.17 21.01
C VAL A 57 -5.15 -13.73 22.13
N ALA A 58 -6.25 -13.07 22.46
CA ALA A 58 -7.19 -13.55 23.47
C ALA A 58 -7.81 -14.91 23.10
N ILE A 59 -8.23 -15.09 21.84
CA ILE A 59 -8.74 -16.37 21.33
C ILE A 59 -7.67 -17.46 21.46
N GLY A 60 -6.43 -17.18 21.06
CA GLY A 60 -5.32 -18.11 21.26
C GLY A 60 -5.10 -18.45 22.73
N GLY A 61 -5.22 -17.48 23.63
CA GLY A 61 -5.14 -17.69 25.08
C GLY A 61 -6.24 -18.61 25.63
N LEU A 62 -7.48 -18.45 25.16
CA LEU A 62 -8.59 -19.33 25.52
C LEU A 62 -8.33 -20.77 25.08
N TYR A 63 -7.86 -20.98 23.84
CA TYR A 63 -7.47 -22.32 23.37
C TYR A 63 -6.30 -22.90 24.16
N TYR A 64 -5.37 -22.07 24.62
CA TYR A 64 -4.23 -22.51 25.43
C TYR A 64 -4.66 -23.03 26.80
N ILE A 65 -5.61 -22.34 27.46
CA ILE A 65 -6.08 -22.68 28.81
C ILE A 65 -7.10 -23.83 28.76
N PHE A 66 -8.06 -23.79 27.84
CA PHE A 66 -9.21 -24.69 27.83
C PHE A 66 -9.13 -25.83 26.80
N GLY A 67 -8.21 -25.77 25.82
CA GLY A 67 -8.20 -26.70 24.69
C GLY A 67 -7.45 -28.02 24.90
N GLY A 68 -6.97 -28.31 26.12
CA GLY A 68 -6.25 -29.56 26.41
C GLY A 68 -4.95 -29.73 25.60
N GLU A 69 -4.61 -30.96 25.22
CA GLU A 69 -3.36 -31.27 24.50
C GLU A 69 -3.28 -30.60 23.11
N GLN A 70 -4.38 -30.58 22.35
CA GLN A 70 -4.43 -29.94 21.04
C GLN A 70 -4.57 -28.41 21.11
N GLY A 71 -5.13 -27.90 22.21
CA GLY A 71 -5.33 -26.47 22.46
C GLY A 71 -4.04 -25.66 22.42
N LYS A 72 -2.93 -26.23 22.92
CA LYS A 72 -1.61 -25.57 22.89
C LYS A 72 -1.09 -25.37 21.47
N HIS A 73 -1.34 -26.32 20.57
CA HIS A 73 -0.97 -26.19 19.16
C HIS A 73 -1.84 -25.14 18.47
N THR A 74 -3.16 -25.20 18.65
CA THR A 74 -4.11 -24.24 18.09
C THR A 74 -3.85 -22.81 18.59
N ALA A 75 -3.52 -22.64 19.87
CA ALA A 75 -3.13 -21.35 20.45
C ALA A 75 -1.91 -20.74 19.77
N LYS A 76 -0.86 -21.55 19.55
CA LYS A 76 0.35 -21.10 18.84
C LYS A 76 0.01 -20.65 17.42
N VAL A 77 -0.84 -21.40 16.70
CA VAL A 77 -1.28 -21.02 15.36
C VAL A 77 -2.02 -19.68 15.38
N TRP A 78 -2.93 -19.46 16.33
CA TRP A 78 -3.65 -18.19 16.49
C TRP A 78 -2.72 -17.02 16.79
N TRP A 79 -1.78 -17.20 17.71
CA TRP A 79 -0.79 -16.17 18.06
C TRP A 79 0.14 -15.86 16.90
N LEU A 80 0.63 -16.88 16.19
CA LEU A 80 1.51 -16.70 15.04
C LEU A 80 0.79 -15.99 13.89
N SER A 81 -0.44 -16.40 13.59
CA SER A 81 -1.27 -15.77 12.54
C SER A 81 -1.57 -14.31 12.87
N THR A 82 -1.86 -14.04 14.14
CA THR A 82 -2.10 -12.68 14.63
C THR A 82 -0.84 -11.81 14.54
N LEU A 83 0.30 -12.33 14.98
CA LEU A 83 1.59 -11.65 14.90
C LEU A 83 1.94 -11.30 13.45
N ILE A 84 1.82 -12.26 12.54
CA ILE A 84 2.09 -12.09 11.11
C ILE A 84 1.14 -11.04 10.52
N GLY A 85 -0.16 -11.12 10.82
CA GLY A 85 -1.15 -10.17 10.33
C GLY A 85 -0.84 -8.74 10.75
N VAL A 86 -0.54 -8.51 12.04
CA VAL A 86 -0.16 -7.19 12.54
C VAL A 86 1.16 -6.70 11.93
N ALA A 87 2.17 -7.58 11.82
CA ALA A 87 3.46 -7.24 11.23
C ALA A 87 3.35 -6.79 9.77
N ILE A 88 2.51 -7.46 8.96
CA ILE A 88 2.27 -7.08 7.56
C ILE A 88 1.64 -5.68 7.49
N VAL A 89 0.62 -5.40 8.31
CA VAL A 89 -0.06 -4.09 8.30
C VAL A 89 0.89 -2.97 8.73
N MET A 90 1.68 -3.20 9.78
CA MET A 90 2.68 -2.23 10.25
C MET A 90 3.82 -2.05 9.24
N GLY A 91 4.27 -3.14 8.61
CA GLY A 91 5.30 -3.11 7.57
C GLY A 91 4.82 -2.35 6.32
N ALA A 92 3.58 -2.55 5.89
CA ALA A 92 3.00 -1.83 4.77
C ALA A 92 2.87 -0.32 5.07
N ASP A 93 2.46 0.07 6.28
CA ASP A 93 2.45 1.47 6.71
C ASP A 93 3.87 2.07 6.67
N ALA A 94 4.88 1.33 7.17
CA ALA A 94 6.27 1.78 7.14
C ALA A 94 6.81 1.98 5.70
N ILE A 95 6.56 1.04 4.79
CA ILE A 95 6.95 1.15 3.38
C ILE A 95 6.29 2.36 2.72
N VAL A 96 4.98 2.53 2.92
CA VAL A 96 4.26 3.65 2.31
C VAL A 96 4.73 5.00 2.86
N ASN A 97 5.06 5.08 4.15
CA ASN A 97 5.64 6.28 4.73
C ASN A 97 7.05 6.56 4.19
N TRP A 98 7.86 5.53 3.98
CA TRP A 98 9.19 5.63 3.37
C TRP A 98 9.10 6.08 1.91
N VAL A 99 8.24 5.46 1.09
CA VAL A 99 8.01 5.87 -0.30
C VAL A 99 7.50 7.30 -0.36
N SER A 100 6.56 7.70 0.49
CA SER A 100 6.07 9.09 0.49
C SER A 100 7.11 10.12 0.91
N HIS A 101 8.12 9.76 1.70
CA HIS A 101 9.20 10.67 2.09
C HIS A 101 10.27 10.78 1.01
N ASN A 102 10.59 9.67 0.32
CA ASN A 102 11.65 9.62 -0.69
C ASN A 102 11.16 9.94 -2.11
N ALA A 103 9.88 9.71 -2.42
CA ALA A 103 9.26 10.03 -3.70
C ALA A 103 8.81 11.50 -3.83
N LYS A 104 9.39 12.41 -3.02
CA LYS A 104 9.33 13.85 -3.31
C LYS A 104 10.22 14.11 -4.53
N PHE A 105 9.65 13.94 -5.72
CA PHE A 105 10.13 14.54 -6.96
C PHE A 105 9.54 15.94 -7.08
#